data_AF-A0L582-F1
#
_entry.id   AF-A0L582-F1
#
_cell.length_a   1.000
_cell.length_b   1.000
_cell.length_c   1.000
_cell.angle_alpha   90.00
_cell.angle_beta   90.00
_cell.angle_gamma   90.00
#
_symmetry.space_group_name_H-M   'P 1'
#
loop_
_entity.id
_entity.type
_entity.pdbx_description
1 polymer ?
#
loop_
_entity_poly.entity_id
_entity_poly.type
_entity_poly.pdbx_seq_one_letter_code
_entity_poly.pdbx_strand_id
1 'polypeptide(L)'
;MRRALFVMILTCLSFNALAADDSFSGTHWVIFQPIQVAGDIQGCQLTFLTATADRVYLNGNQVAVNGSIVLRATDRALGLALKVGLKNMTSPSSSFERPAFAYLQTASGSTAKSRQQSFDEEPGYKLFVYSATDNDTKKVLLELMASRKVSIVYNRKIGGMDVLVPLDLMVANSEYTQDQKVIRTRSLEGVIGFVKCSERIISRVLD
;
A
#
# COMPACT_ATOMS: atom_id res chain seq x y z
N MET A 1 -18.70 -20.36 -57.57
CA MET A 1 -19.60 -19.50 -56.76
C MET A 1 -18.96 -19.29 -55.38
N ARG A 2 -18.86 -18.03 -54.96
CA ARG A 2 -18.01 -17.52 -53.87
C ARG A 2 -18.50 -17.96 -52.48
N ARG A 3 -17.60 -18.48 -51.63
CA ARG A 3 -17.82 -18.64 -50.18
C ARG A 3 -17.36 -17.38 -49.47
N ALA A 4 -18.29 -16.68 -48.81
CA ALA A 4 -17.99 -15.52 -47.98
C ALA A 4 -17.60 -15.98 -46.57
N LEU A 5 -16.38 -15.64 -46.13
CA LEU A 5 -15.93 -15.78 -44.75
C LEU A 5 -16.37 -14.53 -43.98
N PHE A 6 -17.23 -14.71 -42.96
CA PHE A 6 -17.56 -13.64 -42.01
C PHE A 6 -16.56 -13.71 -40.86
N VAL A 7 -15.69 -12.69 -40.76
CA VAL A 7 -14.80 -12.49 -39.62
C VAL A 7 -15.55 -11.65 -38.59
N MET A 8 -15.87 -12.25 -37.43
CA MET A 8 -16.52 -11.58 -36.32
C MET A 8 -15.43 -10.96 -35.43
N ILE A 9 -15.30 -9.63 -35.48
CA ILE A 9 -14.38 -8.87 -34.63
C ILE A 9 -15.03 -8.73 -33.24
N LEU A 10 -14.47 -9.43 -32.26
CA LEU A 10 -14.89 -9.36 -30.86
C LEU A 10 -14.17 -8.17 -30.19
N THR A 11 -14.81 -7.01 -30.16
CA THR A 11 -14.35 -5.86 -29.37
C THR A 11 -14.60 -6.12 -27.88
N CYS A 12 -13.54 -6.44 -27.13
CA CYS A 12 -13.57 -6.45 -25.66
C CYS A 12 -13.74 -5.03 -25.12
N LEU A 13 -14.97 -4.65 -24.79
CA LEU A 13 -15.27 -3.48 -23.96
C LEU A 13 -14.75 -3.76 -22.54
N SER A 14 -13.74 -3.01 -22.11
CA SER A 14 -13.24 -3.04 -20.74
C SER A 14 -14.29 -2.39 -19.83
N PHE A 15 -15.14 -3.19 -19.21
CA PHE A 15 -16.06 -2.72 -18.17
C PHE A 15 -15.25 -2.42 -16.90
N ASN A 16 -15.06 -1.13 -16.59
CA ASN A 16 -14.67 -0.70 -15.26
C ASN A 16 -15.85 -0.95 -14.32
N ALA A 17 -15.84 -2.08 -13.61
CA ALA A 17 -16.88 -2.41 -12.64
C ALA A 17 -16.75 -1.51 -11.40
N LEU A 18 -17.66 -0.54 -11.25
CA LEU A 18 -17.85 0.22 -10.02
C LEU A 18 -18.68 -0.64 -9.05
N ALA A 19 -18.03 -1.25 -8.06
CA ALA A 19 -18.72 -1.91 -6.95
C ALA A 19 -18.88 -0.89 -5.81
N ALA A 20 -20.13 -0.59 -5.45
CA ALA A 20 -20.45 0.15 -4.23
C ALA A 20 -20.32 -0.79 -3.02
N ASP A 21 -19.55 -0.38 -2.03
CA ASP A 21 -19.40 -1.06 -0.74
C ASP A 21 -20.03 -0.19 0.34
N ASP A 22 -20.91 -0.79 1.14
CA ASP A 22 -21.60 -0.11 2.23
C ASP A 22 -20.66 0.19 3.42
N SER A 23 -19.43 -0.34 3.40
CA SER A 23 -18.44 -0.13 4.45
C SER A 23 -17.50 1.05 4.17
N PHE A 24 -17.48 2.00 5.10
CA PHE A 24 -16.48 3.07 5.18
C PHE A 24 -15.03 2.52 5.35
N SER A 25 -14.90 1.32 5.93
CA SER A 25 -13.61 0.65 6.13
C SER A 25 -13.05 0.08 4.83
N GLY A 26 -11.73 -0.03 4.75
CA GLY A 26 -10.98 -0.48 3.59
C GLY A 26 -10.16 0.63 2.94
N THR A 27 -9.52 0.30 1.82
CA THR A 27 -8.66 1.23 1.10
C THR A 27 -9.47 2.32 0.43
N HIS A 28 -9.03 3.57 0.57
CA HIS A 28 -9.65 4.73 -0.06
C HIS A 28 -8.92 5.13 -1.34
N TRP A 29 -7.59 5.10 -1.31
CA TRP A 29 -6.78 5.31 -2.50
C TRP A 29 -5.36 4.81 -2.27
N VAL A 30 -4.71 4.47 -3.37
CA VAL A 30 -3.30 4.14 -3.50
C VAL A 30 -2.79 4.82 -4.75
N ILE A 31 -1.76 5.65 -4.59
CA ILE A 31 -1.18 6.46 -5.67
C ILE A 31 0.30 6.08 -5.80
N PHE A 32 0.71 5.73 -7.02
CA PHE A 32 2.11 5.48 -7.35
C PHE A 32 2.84 6.76 -7.75
N GLN A 33 4.05 6.95 -7.22
CA GLN A 33 4.96 8.02 -7.60
C GLN A 33 6.41 7.50 -7.62
N PRO A 34 7.20 7.76 -8.69
CA PRO A 34 8.63 7.52 -8.64
C PRO A 34 9.32 8.57 -7.76
N ILE A 35 10.31 8.16 -6.99
CA ILE A 35 11.19 9.06 -6.24
C ILE A 35 12.36 9.40 -7.13
N GLN A 36 12.56 10.69 -7.41
CA GLN A 36 13.64 11.18 -8.26
C GLN A 36 14.61 12.09 -7.48
N VAL A 37 15.90 11.97 -7.78
CA VAL A 37 16.95 12.87 -7.28
C VAL A 37 17.80 13.27 -8.47
N ALA A 38 17.94 14.58 -8.71
CA ALA A 38 18.69 15.14 -9.84
C ALA A 38 18.31 14.55 -11.22
N GLY A 39 17.04 14.20 -11.43
CA GLY A 39 16.53 13.61 -12.68
C GLY A 39 16.62 12.08 -12.76
N ASP A 40 17.28 11.43 -11.80
CA ASP A 40 17.38 9.98 -11.73
C ASP A 40 16.35 9.36 -10.80
N ILE A 41 15.73 8.25 -11.22
CA ILE A 41 14.83 7.47 -10.37
C ILE A 41 15.66 6.74 -9.31
N GLN A 42 15.44 7.09 -8.04
CA GLN A 42 16.12 6.52 -6.87
C GLN A 42 15.23 5.57 -6.07
N GLY A 43 13.91 5.64 -6.27
CA GLY A 43 12.97 4.77 -5.57
C GLY A 43 11.57 4.79 -6.17
N CYS A 44 10.71 3.97 -5.60
CA CYS A 44 9.36 3.70 -6.05
C CYS A 44 8.45 3.79 -4.83
N GLN A 45 7.39 4.59 -4.90
CA GLN A 45 6.52 4.85 -3.77
C GLN A 45 5.06 4.55 -4.11
N LEU A 46 4.38 3.87 -3.19
CA LEU A 46 2.93 3.78 -3.12
C LEU A 46 2.46 4.55 -1.90
N THR A 47 1.85 5.71 -2.09
CA THR A 47 1.18 6.46 -1.03
C THR A 47 -0.23 5.95 -0.88
N PHE A 48 -0.74 5.81 0.35
CA PHE A 48 -2.07 5.25 0.58
C PHE A 48 -2.87 5.96 1.67
N LEU A 49 -4.18 5.77 1.59
CA LEU A 49 -5.12 5.98 2.69
C LEU A 49 -6.03 4.76 2.80
N THR A 50 -6.20 4.24 4.00
CA THR A 50 -7.13 3.17 4.31
C THR A 50 -7.78 3.42 5.67
N ALA A 51 -9.00 2.96 5.86
CA ALA A 51 -9.72 3.09 7.13
C ALA A 51 -10.00 1.70 7.73
N THR A 52 -9.92 1.58 9.05
CA THR A 52 -10.24 0.34 9.76
C THR A 52 -10.86 0.62 11.12
N ALA A 53 -11.60 -0.34 11.67
CA ALA A 53 -12.05 -0.29 13.06
C ALA A 53 -10.93 -0.81 13.98
N ASP A 54 -10.40 0.04 14.85
CA ASP A 54 -9.41 -0.38 15.85
C ASP A 54 -10.13 -0.92 17.10
N ARG A 55 -10.38 -2.24 17.08
CA ARG A 55 -11.01 -2.96 18.19
C ARG A 55 -10.07 -3.23 19.36
N VAL A 56 -8.76 -3.09 19.16
CA VAL A 56 -7.75 -3.43 20.18
C VAL A 56 -7.54 -2.27 21.14
N TYR A 57 -7.47 -1.05 20.61
CA TYR A 57 -7.07 0.12 21.39
C TYR A 57 -8.16 1.18 21.50
N LEU A 58 -9.08 1.26 20.54
CA LEU A 58 -10.09 2.31 20.47
C LEU A 58 -11.52 1.76 20.48
N ASN A 59 -11.75 0.57 21.05
CA ASN A 59 -13.07 -0.03 21.23
C ASN A 59 -13.91 -0.10 19.95
N GLY A 60 -13.26 -0.27 18.78
CA GLY A 60 -13.93 -0.35 17.48
C GLY A 60 -14.14 0.98 16.77
N ASN A 61 -13.64 2.09 17.34
CA ASN A 61 -13.64 3.37 16.64
C ASN A 61 -12.84 3.29 15.33
N GLN A 62 -13.27 4.08 14.34
CA GLN A 62 -12.63 4.14 13.04
C GLN A 62 -11.29 4.89 13.12
N VAL A 63 -10.28 4.32 12.49
CA VAL A 63 -8.93 4.86 12.38
C VAL A 63 -8.58 4.97 10.92
N ALA A 64 -8.17 6.18 10.51
CA ALA A 64 -7.49 6.38 9.25
C ALA A 64 -6.02 5.99 9.42
N VAL A 65 -5.55 5.12 8.53
CA VAL A 65 -4.15 4.73 8.40
C VAL A 65 -3.65 5.34 7.10
N ASN A 66 -2.71 6.27 7.21
CA ASN A 66 -2.14 7.00 6.09
C ASN A 66 -0.62 6.83 6.09
N GLY A 67 -0.04 6.74 4.90
CA GLY A 67 1.39 6.51 4.80
C GLY A 67 1.85 6.15 3.40
N SER A 68 3.01 5.51 3.34
CA SER A 68 3.62 5.08 2.08
C SER A 68 4.43 3.81 2.22
N ILE A 69 4.40 2.98 1.18
CA ILE A 69 5.32 1.86 0.97
C ILE A 69 6.36 2.31 -0.06
N VAL A 70 7.64 2.23 0.29
CA VAL A 70 8.73 2.74 -0.54
C VAL A 70 9.77 1.66 -0.77
N LEU A 71 10.06 1.34 -2.03
CA LEU A 71 11.26 0.61 -2.38
C LEU A 71 12.31 1.63 -2.82
N ARG A 72 13.47 1.67 -2.17
CA ARG A 72 14.53 2.62 -2.51
C ARG A 72 15.89 1.94 -2.49
N ALA A 73 16.70 2.25 -3.50
CA ALA A 73 18.12 1.95 -3.47
C ALA A 73 18.87 3.14 -2.85
N THR A 74 19.87 2.81 -2.05
CA THR A 74 20.93 3.72 -1.64
C THR A 74 22.25 3.12 -2.11
N ASP A 75 23.32 3.90 -2.10
CA ASP A 75 24.67 3.47 -2.53
C ASP A 75 25.19 2.19 -1.84
N ARG A 76 24.52 1.72 -0.77
CA ARG A 76 24.96 0.58 0.04
C ARG A 76 23.94 -0.54 0.18
N ALA A 77 22.66 -0.31 -0.13
CA ALA A 77 21.62 -1.31 0.08
C ALA A 77 20.28 -0.94 -0.59
N LEU A 78 19.51 -1.98 -0.90
CA LEU A 78 18.09 -1.89 -1.22
C LEU A 78 17.26 -2.00 0.07
N GLY A 79 16.34 -1.05 0.29
CA GLY A 79 15.45 -1.02 1.44
C GLY A 79 13.98 -0.99 1.03
N LEU A 80 13.15 -1.78 1.70
CA LEU A 80 11.69 -1.66 1.67
C LEU A 80 11.27 -0.89 2.92
N ALA A 81 10.59 0.23 2.74
CA ALA A 81 10.18 1.12 3.81
C ALA A 81 8.67 1.21 3.92
N LEU A 82 8.17 1.31 5.15
CA LEU A 82 6.79 1.61 5.50
C LEU A 82 6.80 2.87 6.37
N LYS A 83 6.26 3.97 5.85
CA LYS A 83 5.90 5.14 6.66
C LYS A 83 4.42 5.03 7.00
N VAL A 84 4.06 5.25 8.26
CA VAL A 84 2.66 5.15 8.70
C VAL A 84 2.36 6.14 9.83
N GLY A 85 1.18 6.74 9.75
CA GLY A 85 0.54 7.53 10.79
C GLY A 85 -0.91 7.08 10.97
N LEU A 86 -1.40 7.17 12.20
CA LEU A 86 -2.76 6.78 12.57
C LEU A 86 -3.55 8.02 12.99
N LYS A 87 -4.82 8.12 12.62
CA LYS A 87 -5.70 9.19 13.08
C LYS A 87 -7.05 8.62 13.49
N ASN A 88 -7.48 8.93 14.71
CA ASN A 88 -8.82 8.57 15.17
C ASN A 88 -9.87 9.45 14.47
N MET A 89 -10.77 8.82 13.72
CA MET A 89 -11.77 9.51 12.92
C MET A 89 -12.97 9.99 13.74
N THR A 90 -13.18 9.44 14.94
CA THR A 90 -14.26 9.92 15.83
C THR A 90 -13.90 11.23 16.55
N SER A 91 -12.63 11.64 16.48
CA SER A 91 -12.15 12.92 16.98
C SER A 91 -11.51 13.71 15.83
N PRO A 92 -12.27 14.53 15.09
CA PRO A 92 -11.77 15.23 13.89
C PRO A 92 -10.57 16.15 14.17
N SER A 93 -10.50 16.73 15.38
CA SER A 93 -9.41 17.57 15.86
C SER A 93 -8.17 16.79 16.30
N SER A 94 -8.22 15.45 16.33
CA SER A 94 -7.05 14.65 16.66
C SER A 94 -5.95 14.82 15.61
N SER A 95 -4.72 14.98 16.10
CA SER A 95 -3.52 14.90 15.28
C SER A 95 -3.26 13.45 14.88
N PHE A 96 -2.45 13.27 13.84
CA PHE A 96 -1.87 11.95 13.60
C PHE A 96 -0.99 11.53 14.78
N GLU A 97 -0.97 10.23 15.05
CA GLU A 97 -0.15 9.59 16.07
C GLU A 97 0.72 8.49 15.45
N ARG A 98 1.90 8.30 16.04
CA ARG A 98 2.85 7.28 15.60
C ARG A 98 2.47 5.93 16.18
N PRO A 99 2.45 4.84 15.40
CA PRO A 99 2.45 3.51 15.99
C PRO A 99 3.79 3.25 16.70
N ALA A 100 3.76 2.39 17.72
CA ALA A 100 4.99 1.94 18.37
C ALA A 100 5.80 1.05 17.42
N PHE A 101 5.10 0.16 16.70
CA PHE A 101 5.63 -0.75 15.69
C PHE A 101 4.62 -0.93 14.56
N ALA A 102 5.10 -1.10 13.33
CA ALA A 102 4.29 -1.51 12.20
C ALA A 102 5.12 -2.33 11.22
N TYR A 103 4.49 -3.17 10.42
CA TYR A 103 5.13 -4.00 9.38
C TYR A 103 4.17 -4.33 8.23
N LEU A 104 4.74 -4.87 7.16
CA LEU A 104 4.01 -5.37 6.00
C LEU A 104 3.84 -6.88 6.08
N GLN A 105 2.64 -7.36 5.76
CA GLN A 105 2.29 -8.77 5.72
C GLN A 105 1.54 -9.11 4.43
N THR A 106 1.90 -10.21 3.80
CA THR A 106 1.20 -10.77 2.63
C THR A 106 0.58 -12.12 3.00
N ALA A 107 0.08 -12.87 2.02
CA ALA A 107 -0.57 -14.16 2.28
C ALA A 107 0.40 -15.16 2.95
N SER A 108 1.69 -15.11 2.60
CA SER A 108 2.66 -16.05 3.17
C SER A 108 3.97 -15.42 3.64
N GLY A 109 4.13 -14.09 3.57
CA GLY A 109 5.29 -13.36 4.06
C GLY A 109 4.94 -12.33 5.12
N SER A 110 5.90 -11.99 5.98
CA SER A 110 5.78 -10.89 6.94
C SER A 110 7.14 -10.26 7.23
N THR A 111 7.19 -8.93 7.29
CA THR A 111 8.40 -8.17 7.67
C THR A 111 8.54 -7.98 9.18
N ALA A 112 7.63 -8.53 10.00
CA ALA A 112 7.63 -8.35 11.45
C ALA A 112 8.93 -8.77 12.15
N LYS A 113 9.64 -9.76 11.59
CA LYS A 113 10.90 -10.31 12.11
C LYS A 113 12.12 -9.97 11.25
N SER A 114 11.91 -9.22 10.16
CA SER A 114 13.01 -8.75 9.32
C SER A 114 13.92 -7.80 10.11
N ARG A 115 15.19 -7.73 9.72
CA ARG A 115 16.09 -6.70 10.22
C ARG A 115 15.55 -5.35 9.78
N GLN A 116 15.32 -4.47 10.76
CA GLN A 116 14.78 -3.15 10.50
C GLN A 116 15.46 -2.05 11.31
N GLN A 117 15.29 -0.83 10.82
CA GLN A 117 15.51 0.40 11.56
C GLN A 117 14.21 1.19 11.56
N SER A 118 13.95 1.97 12.62
CA SER A 118 12.77 2.84 12.67
C SER A 118 13.15 4.25 13.05
N PHE A 119 12.50 5.22 12.42
CA PHE A 119 12.77 6.64 12.60
C PHE A 119 11.47 7.40 12.85
N ASP A 120 11.54 8.30 13.81
CA ASP A 120 10.50 9.27 14.09
C ASP A 120 10.70 10.47 13.14
N GLU A 121 9.93 10.52 12.05
CA GLU A 121 10.05 11.56 11.03
C GLU A 121 9.15 12.78 11.35
N GLU A 122 8.15 13.04 10.51
CA GLU A 122 7.16 14.09 10.68
C GLU A 122 6.27 13.82 11.91
N PRO A 123 5.74 14.87 12.56
CA PRO A 123 4.80 14.71 13.66
C PRO A 123 3.65 13.77 13.30
N GLY A 124 3.46 12.71 14.10
CA GLY A 124 2.40 11.72 13.89
C GLY A 124 2.74 10.57 12.93
N TYR A 125 3.93 10.55 12.31
CA TYR A 125 4.36 9.46 11.42
C TYR A 125 5.65 8.80 11.88
N LYS A 126 5.73 7.48 11.68
CA LYS A 126 6.93 6.69 11.93
C LYS A 126 7.33 5.94 10.67
N LEU A 127 8.62 5.97 10.35
CA LEU A 127 9.22 5.22 9.26
C LEU A 127 9.83 3.92 9.79
N PHE A 128 9.57 2.81 9.11
CA PHE A 128 10.17 1.50 9.34
C PHE A 128 10.89 1.06 8.06
N VAL A 129 12.18 0.82 8.12
CA VAL A 129 13.02 0.44 6.97
C VAL A 129 13.50 -1.00 7.15
N TYR A 130 13.04 -1.88 6.29
CA TYR A 130 13.40 -3.30 6.24
C TYR A 130 14.51 -3.53 5.22
N SER A 131 15.51 -4.35 5.59
CA SER A 131 16.50 -4.78 4.62
C SER A 131 15.85 -5.61 3.53
N ALA A 132 15.97 -5.18 2.27
CA ALA A 132 15.49 -5.97 1.12
C ALA A 132 16.41 -7.16 0.82
N THR A 133 17.50 -7.36 1.57
CA THR A 133 18.32 -8.57 1.48
C THR A 133 17.71 -9.74 2.25
N ASP A 134 16.87 -9.46 3.26
CA ASP A 134 16.22 -10.48 4.09
C ASP A 134 15.17 -11.25 3.29
N ASN A 135 15.16 -12.58 3.44
CA ASN A 135 14.26 -13.46 2.69
C ASN A 135 12.79 -13.13 2.93
N ASP A 136 12.42 -12.79 4.16
CA ASP A 136 11.05 -12.42 4.52
C ASP A 136 10.62 -11.11 3.84
N THR A 137 11.52 -10.11 3.80
CA THR A 137 11.27 -8.84 3.10
C THR A 137 11.16 -9.04 1.59
N LYS A 138 12.05 -9.83 0.99
CA LYS A 138 12.00 -10.18 -0.44
C LYS A 138 10.69 -10.86 -0.79
N LYS A 139 10.26 -11.82 0.04
CA LYS A 139 9.02 -12.56 -0.13
C LYS A 139 7.81 -11.61 -0.10
N VAL A 140 7.74 -10.72 0.89
CA VAL A 140 6.69 -9.69 0.98
C VAL A 140 6.71 -8.79 -0.25
N LEU A 141 7.87 -8.32 -0.69
CA LEU A 141 8.00 -7.45 -1.87
C LEU A 141 7.49 -8.14 -3.14
N LEU A 142 7.91 -9.39 -3.39
CA LEU A 142 7.49 -10.17 -4.55
C LEU A 142 5.99 -10.48 -4.52
N GLU A 143 5.45 -10.89 -3.38
CA GLU A 143 4.02 -11.17 -3.23
C GLU A 143 3.17 -9.90 -3.34
N LEU A 144 3.63 -8.76 -2.83
CA LEU A 144 2.97 -7.46 -2.98
C LEU A 144 2.82 -7.11 -4.46
N MET A 145 3.92 -7.23 -5.22
CA MET A 145 3.94 -6.96 -6.67
C MET A 145 3.03 -7.91 -7.46
N ALA A 146 3.00 -9.19 -7.09
CA ALA A 146 2.21 -10.21 -7.80
C ALA A 146 0.72 -10.18 -7.45
N SER A 147 0.40 -10.12 -6.15
CA SER A 147 -0.98 -10.24 -5.66
C SER A 147 -1.75 -8.92 -5.69
N ARG A 148 -1.03 -7.79 -5.74
CA ARG A 148 -1.59 -6.42 -5.64
C ARG A 148 -2.32 -6.19 -4.31
N LYS A 149 -2.00 -6.99 -3.28
CA LYS A 149 -2.57 -6.93 -1.94
C LYS A 149 -1.45 -7.03 -0.92
N VAL A 150 -1.57 -6.25 0.14
CA VAL A 150 -0.70 -6.31 1.31
C VAL A 150 -1.51 -5.87 2.51
N SER A 151 -1.13 -6.29 3.71
CA SER A 151 -1.66 -5.76 4.95
C SER A 151 -0.61 -4.90 5.62
N ILE A 152 -1.03 -3.74 6.11
CA ILE A 152 -0.28 -2.96 7.07
C ILE A 152 -0.70 -3.48 8.43
N VAL A 153 0.27 -3.90 9.22
CA VAL A 153 0.04 -4.39 10.57
C VAL A 153 0.71 -3.43 11.53
N TYR A 154 0.02 -3.02 12.59
CA TYR A 154 0.58 -2.07 13.56
C TYR A 154 0.15 -2.37 14.99
N ASN A 155 0.91 -1.85 15.94
CA ASN A 155 0.47 -1.70 17.32
C ASN A 155 0.79 -0.29 17.84
N ARG A 156 -0.01 0.16 18.82
CA ARG A 156 0.09 1.52 19.37
C ARG A 156 1.02 1.61 20.58
N LYS A 157 1.37 0.47 21.18
CA LYS A 157 2.23 0.38 22.37
C LYS A 157 3.21 -0.77 22.24
N ILE A 158 4.39 -0.62 22.82
CA ILE A 158 5.40 -1.69 22.88
C ILE A 158 4.80 -2.92 23.57
N GLY A 159 4.91 -4.08 22.93
CA GLY A 159 4.29 -5.33 23.41
C GLY A 159 2.76 -5.37 23.32
N GLY A 160 2.15 -4.43 22.60
CA GLY A 160 0.71 -4.42 22.35
C GLY A 160 0.27 -5.45 21.30
N MET A 161 -1.04 -5.69 21.22
CA MET A 161 -1.61 -6.56 20.19
C MET A 161 -1.61 -5.85 18.83
N ASP A 162 -1.39 -6.63 17.78
CA ASP A 162 -1.34 -6.14 16.42
C ASP A 162 -2.76 -5.91 15.84
N VAL A 163 -2.93 -4.82 15.10
CA VAL A 163 -4.10 -4.50 14.30
C VAL A 163 -3.75 -4.72 12.84
N LEU A 164 -4.50 -5.60 12.17
CA LEU A 164 -4.32 -5.94 10.76
C LEU A 164 -5.17 -5.02 9.87
N VAL A 165 -4.55 -4.38 8.90
CA VAL A 165 -5.22 -3.44 7.98
C VAL A 165 -4.97 -3.86 6.53
N PRO A 166 -5.96 -4.53 5.89
CA PRO A 166 -5.85 -4.88 4.49
C PRO A 166 -5.75 -3.65 3.58
N LEU A 167 -4.87 -3.74 2.59
CA LEU A 167 -4.65 -2.73 1.56
C LEU A 167 -4.83 -3.36 0.17
N ASP A 168 -5.83 -2.88 -0.57
CA ASP A 168 -6.05 -3.19 -1.98
C ASP A 168 -5.30 -2.15 -2.83
N LEU A 169 -4.17 -2.56 -3.42
CA LEU A 169 -3.30 -1.66 -4.17
C LEU A 169 -3.89 -1.21 -5.50
N MET A 170 -5.03 -1.79 -5.91
CA MET A 170 -5.71 -1.40 -7.13
C MET A 170 -6.69 -0.23 -6.93
N VAL A 171 -7.04 0.14 -5.69
CA VAL A 171 -7.97 1.25 -5.44
C VAL A 171 -7.27 2.57 -5.74
N ALA A 172 -7.58 3.18 -6.88
CA ALA A 172 -6.96 4.43 -7.32
C ALA A 172 -7.65 5.66 -6.71
N ASN A 173 -8.96 5.57 -6.49
CA ASN A 173 -9.76 6.63 -5.88
C ASN A 173 -11.00 6.07 -5.18
N SER A 174 -11.55 6.85 -4.25
CA SER A 174 -12.84 6.62 -3.62
C SER A 174 -13.72 7.85 -3.73
N GLU A 175 -14.99 7.63 -4.02
CA GLU A 175 -16.05 8.64 -3.97
C GLU A 175 -17.08 8.24 -2.92
N TYR A 176 -17.73 9.25 -2.33
CA TYR A 176 -18.78 9.06 -1.34
C TYR A 176 -20.11 9.46 -1.95
N THR A 177 -21.08 8.56 -1.88
CA THR A 177 -22.46 8.86 -2.28
C THR A 177 -23.17 9.69 -1.20
N GLN A 178 -24.34 10.23 -1.54
CA GLN A 178 -25.16 10.99 -0.59
C GLN A 178 -25.59 10.17 0.65
N ASP A 179 -25.71 8.85 0.49
CA ASP A 179 -26.00 7.88 1.55
C ASP A 179 -24.73 7.31 2.21
N GLN A 180 -23.58 7.99 2.07
CA GLN A 180 -22.29 7.65 2.70
C GLN A 180 -21.70 6.30 2.30
N LYS A 181 -22.15 5.71 1.18
CA LYS A 181 -21.51 4.52 0.61
C LYS A 181 -20.21 4.90 -0.08
N VAL A 182 -19.26 3.98 -0.08
CA VAL A 182 -17.95 4.18 -0.71
C VAL A 182 -17.94 3.49 -2.07
N ILE A 183 -17.78 4.27 -3.12
CA ILE A 183 -17.57 3.78 -4.48
C ILE A 183 -16.07 3.83 -4.77
N ARG A 184 -15.47 2.67 -5.06
CA ARG A 184 -14.03 2.55 -5.30
C ARG A 184 -13.73 2.36 -6.78
N THR A 185 -12.99 3.31 -7.35
CA THR A 185 -12.44 3.18 -8.69
C THR A 185 -11.14 2.41 -8.63
N ARG A 186 -11.06 1.31 -9.39
CA ARG A 186 -9.87 0.45 -9.44
C ARG A 186 -9.10 0.64 -10.74
N SER A 187 -7.78 0.69 -10.64
CA SER A 187 -6.86 0.75 -11.77
C SER A 187 -5.61 -0.08 -11.50
N LEU A 188 -5.07 -0.70 -12.55
CA LEU A 188 -3.79 -1.40 -12.48
C LEU A 188 -2.59 -0.47 -12.69
N GLU A 189 -2.81 0.75 -13.17
CA GLU A 189 -1.76 1.67 -13.59
C GLU A 189 -0.75 1.95 -12.46
N GLY A 190 -1.23 2.23 -11.25
CA GLY A 190 -0.38 2.50 -10.10
C GLY A 190 0.52 1.31 -9.75
N VAL A 191 -0.04 0.10 -9.71
CA VAL A 191 0.74 -1.10 -9.39
C VAL A 191 1.71 -1.45 -10.51
N ILE A 192 1.31 -1.34 -11.78
CA ILE A 192 2.20 -1.57 -12.92
C ILE A 192 3.37 -0.57 -12.90
N GLY A 193 3.10 0.70 -12.59
CA GLY A 193 4.12 1.73 -12.41
C GLY A 193 5.11 1.36 -11.32
N PHE A 194 4.61 0.91 -10.17
CA PHE A 194 5.44 0.47 -9.05
C PHE A 194 6.30 -0.75 -9.40
N VAL A 195 5.74 -1.76 -10.07
CA VAL A 195 6.50 -2.97 -10.49
C VAL A 195 7.62 -2.59 -11.46
N LYS A 196 7.31 -1.85 -12.53
CA LYS A 196 8.31 -1.42 -13.52
C LYS A 196 9.42 -0.58 -12.89
N CYS A 197 9.05 0.32 -11.99
CA CYS A 197 10.00 1.11 -11.24
C CYS A 197 10.89 0.21 -10.36
N SER A 198 10.29 -0.75 -9.65
CA SER A 198 11.00 -1.65 -8.75
C SER A 198 11.99 -2.54 -9.47
N GLU A 199 11.62 -3.08 -10.64
CA GLU A 199 12.52 -3.85 -11.50
C GLU A 199 13.75 -3.02 -11.89
N ARG A 200 13.56 -1.75 -12.30
CA ARG A 200 14.64 -0.83 -12.64
C ARG A 200 15.55 -0.51 -11.44
N ILE A 201 14.99 -0.37 -10.25
CA ILE A 201 15.76 -0.11 -9.03
C ILE A 201 16.56 -1.36 -8.63
N ILE A 202 15.95 -2.54 -8.72
CA ILE A 202 16.60 -3.81 -8.37
C ILE A 202 17.74 -4.12 -9.34
N SER A 203 17.54 -3.94 -10.66
CA SER A 203 18.58 -4.21 -11.64
C SER A 203 19.84 -3.37 -11.39
N ARG A 204 19.65 -2.07 -11.11
CA ARG A 204 20.75 -1.13 -10.79
C ARG A 204 21.58 -1.51 -9.56
N VAL A 205 21.04 -2.32 -8.65
CA VAL A 205 21.74 -2.77 -7.42
C VAL A 205 22.45 -4.11 -7.65
N LEU A 206 22.01 -4.90 -8.63
CA LEU A 206 22.58 -6.20 -8.96
C LEU A 206 23.71 -6.12 -9.98
N ASP A 207 23.73 -5.08 -10.81
CA ASP A 207 24.81 -4.74 -11.75
C ASP A 207 26.03 -4.14 -11.01
#